data_AF-A0AAU4KVW9-F1
#
_entry.id   AF-A0AAU4KVW9-F1
#
_cell.length_a   1.000
_cell.length_b   1.000
_cell.length_c   1.000
_cell.angle_alpha   90.00
_cell.angle_beta   90.00
_cell.angle_gamma   90.00
#
_symmetry.space_group_name_H-M   'P 1'
#
loop_
_entity.id
_entity.type
_entity.pdbx_description
1 polymer ?
#
loop_
_entity_poly.entity_id
_entity_poly.type
_entity_poly.pdbx_seq_one_letter_code
_entity_poly.pdbx_strand_id
1 'polypeptide(L)'
;MTAVSMVLTLAVVMMWLGRAMPWPVALVVGLGIDGGWLATLAYERRLAAQGDHNRAVTAVGWSFGLIAAGVLVAHALTVEESIGAWLAVAWLPIAAKALWLVHGLWEATALTPNALGAIRGIQQEARDEAAVARARLRAEATTEETRLTAVTQAGARVARVQAKTAQTLSRVWSTLEAAREGEDTGRALSSVTHRVTPDVMPRWNLPVWGPTEPVSAFTLAPALTDAELDALVDEIRNNEVPALSYREMATRFRAAGHSASEVRLRAAWKRVA
;
A
#
# COMPACT_ATOMS: atom_id res chain seq x y z
N MET A 1 -27.06 -17.57 -16.91
CA MET A 1 -27.36 -19.02 -16.80
C MET A 1 -27.81 -19.27 -15.37
N THR A 2 -29.10 -19.45 -15.13
CA THR A 2 -29.69 -19.48 -13.78
C THR A 2 -29.47 -20.85 -13.13
N ALA A 3 -29.26 -20.90 -11.82
CA ALA A 3 -29.02 -22.15 -11.05
C ALA A 3 -30.07 -23.24 -11.32
N VAL A 4 -31.30 -22.84 -11.66
CA VAL A 4 -32.40 -23.71 -12.07
C VAL A 4 -32.08 -24.49 -13.35
N SER A 5 -31.43 -23.87 -14.35
CA SER A 5 -31.01 -24.55 -15.57
C SER A 5 -29.93 -25.59 -15.29
N MET A 6 -29.02 -25.31 -14.35
CA MET A 6 -27.97 -26.24 -13.94
C MET A 6 -28.52 -27.41 -13.11
N VAL A 7 -29.50 -27.16 -12.23
CA VAL A 7 -30.18 -28.22 -11.47
C VAL A 7 -31.01 -29.11 -12.39
N LEU A 8 -31.69 -28.54 -13.38
CA LEU A 8 -32.49 -29.30 -14.34
C LEU A 8 -31.62 -30.17 -15.25
N THR A 9 -30.49 -29.67 -15.75
CA THR A 9 -29.56 -30.50 -16.53
C THR A 9 -28.96 -31.61 -15.67
N LEU A 10 -28.60 -31.32 -14.42
CA LEU A 10 -28.12 -32.35 -13.49
C LEU A 10 -29.19 -33.41 -13.21
N ALA A 11 -30.44 -33.00 -13.02
CA ALA A 11 -31.57 -33.89 -12.76
C ALA A 11 -31.90 -34.76 -13.98
N VAL A 12 -31.89 -34.21 -15.19
CA VAL A 12 -32.11 -34.97 -16.44
C VAL A 12 -30.98 -35.97 -16.67
N VAL A 13 -29.73 -35.55 -16.46
CA VAL A 13 -28.56 -36.44 -16.56
C VAL A 13 -28.64 -37.55 -15.51
N MET A 14 -28.96 -37.24 -14.25
CA MET A 14 -29.14 -38.24 -13.20
C MET A 14 -30.29 -39.21 -13.49
N MET A 15 -31.42 -38.71 -13.98
CA MET A 15 -32.60 -39.53 -14.24
C MET A 15 -32.39 -40.47 -15.45
N TRP A 16 -31.61 -40.04 -16.43
CA TRP A 16 -31.32 -40.82 -17.64
C TRP A 16 -30.13 -41.78 -17.45
N LEU A 17 -29.06 -41.33 -16.77
CA LEU A 17 -27.83 -42.09 -16.58
C LEU A 17 -27.90 -43.06 -15.38
N GLY A 18 -28.74 -42.75 -14.38
CA GLY A 18 -28.89 -43.57 -13.16
C GLY A 18 -29.52 -44.95 -13.38
N ARG A 19 -30.17 -45.19 -14.54
CA ARG A 19 -30.66 -46.53 -14.94
C ARG A 19 -29.60 -47.37 -15.65
N ALA A 20 -28.56 -46.76 -16.21
CA ALA A 20 -27.58 -47.43 -17.07
C ALA A 20 -26.21 -47.66 -16.40
N MET A 21 -25.87 -46.93 -15.34
CA MET A 21 -24.55 -47.00 -14.70
C MET A 21 -24.63 -46.83 -13.17
N PRO A 22 -23.76 -47.50 -12.37
CA PRO A 22 -23.70 -47.28 -10.92
C PRO A 22 -23.38 -45.81 -10.59
N TRP A 23 -24.21 -45.19 -9.76
CA TRP A 23 -24.14 -43.77 -9.40
C TRP A 23 -22.76 -43.24 -8.94
N PRO A 24 -21.89 -44.02 -8.24
CA PRO A 24 -20.57 -43.53 -7.84
C PRO A 24 -19.62 -43.36 -9.04
N VAL A 25 -19.77 -44.21 -10.06
CA VAL A 25 -18.96 -44.14 -11.29
C VAL A 25 -19.38 -42.94 -12.13
N ALA A 26 -20.69 -42.70 -12.25
CA ALA A 26 -21.21 -41.51 -12.92
C ALA A 26 -20.75 -40.20 -12.24
N LEU A 27 -20.66 -40.17 -10.91
CA LEU A 27 -20.14 -39.01 -10.19
C LEU A 27 -18.63 -38.84 -10.37
N VAL A 28 -17.83 -39.91 -10.28
CA VAL A 28 -16.37 -39.80 -10.43
C VAL A 28 -15.99 -39.46 -11.88
N VAL A 29 -16.66 -40.05 -12.87
CA VAL A 29 -16.45 -39.76 -14.29
C VAL A 29 -16.98 -38.37 -14.64
N GLY A 30 -18.24 -38.06 -14.31
CA GLY A 30 -18.85 -36.78 -14.64
C GLY A 30 -18.23 -35.60 -13.88
N LEU A 31 -17.88 -35.74 -12.61
CA LEU A 31 -17.27 -34.65 -11.85
C LEU A 31 -15.74 -34.57 -12.05
N GLY A 32 -15.08 -35.72 -12.22
CA GLY A 32 -13.62 -35.81 -12.36
C GLY A 32 -13.13 -35.53 -13.78
N ILE A 33 -13.70 -36.22 -14.79
CA ILE A 33 -13.28 -36.06 -16.18
C ILE A 33 -13.81 -34.75 -16.77
N ASP A 34 -15.11 -34.43 -16.61
CA ASP A 34 -15.62 -33.15 -17.11
C ASP A 34 -15.09 -31.98 -16.29
N GLY A 35 -14.91 -32.13 -14.97
CA GLY A 35 -14.31 -31.10 -14.13
C GLY A 35 -12.85 -30.82 -14.52
N GLY A 36 -12.05 -31.87 -14.73
CA GLY A 36 -10.68 -31.75 -15.23
C GLY A 36 -10.63 -31.14 -16.63
N TRP A 37 -11.54 -31.55 -17.52
CA TRP A 37 -11.63 -31.03 -18.88
C TRP A 37 -12.02 -29.55 -18.91
N LEU A 38 -13.03 -29.13 -18.12
CA LEU A 38 -13.42 -27.72 -17.99
C LEU A 38 -12.31 -26.88 -17.35
N ALA A 39 -11.60 -27.41 -16.35
CA ALA A 39 -10.46 -26.72 -15.75
C ALA A 39 -9.34 -26.49 -16.79
N THR A 40 -9.06 -27.49 -17.63
CA THR A 40 -8.07 -27.34 -18.72
C THR A 40 -8.51 -26.29 -19.75
N LEU A 41 -9.79 -26.29 -20.16
CA LEU A 41 -10.35 -25.29 -21.07
C LEU A 41 -10.32 -23.87 -20.49
N ALA A 42 -10.65 -23.71 -19.21
CA ALA A 42 -10.58 -22.43 -18.52
C ALA A 42 -9.14 -21.92 -18.44
N TYR A 43 -8.18 -22.81 -18.18
CA TYR A 43 -6.76 -22.48 -18.13
C TYR A 43 -6.22 -22.09 -19.51
N GLU A 44 -6.56 -22.84 -20.57
CA GLU A 44 -6.22 -22.48 -21.95
C GLU A 44 -6.79 -21.11 -22.35
N ARG A 45 -8.04 -20.80 -21.98
CA ARG A 45 -8.65 -19.50 -22.28
C ARG A 45 -7.92 -18.36 -21.57
N ARG A 46 -7.48 -18.57 -20.33
CA ARG A 46 -6.70 -17.59 -19.57
C ARG A 46 -5.34 -17.33 -20.21
N LEU A 47 -4.66 -18.39 -20.63
CA LEU A 47 -3.39 -18.31 -21.37
C LEU A 47 -3.56 -17.56 -22.69
N ALA A 48 -4.59 -17.91 -23.48
CA ALA A 48 -4.91 -17.25 -24.74
C ALA A 48 -5.20 -15.74 -24.55
N ALA A 49 -5.90 -15.36 -23.48
CA ALA A 49 -6.14 -13.95 -23.13
C ALA A 49 -4.84 -13.20 -22.75
N GLN A 50 -3.81 -13.92 -22.29
CA GLN A 50 -2.48 -13.37 -22.01
C GLN A 50 -1.55 -13.39 -23.23
N GLY A 51 -2.00 -13.94 -24.37
CA GLY A 51 -1.20 -14.12 -25.58
C GLY A 51 -0.20 -15.28 -25.52
N ASP A 52 -0.30 -16.14 -24.50
CA ASP A 52 0.57 -17.30 -24.29
C ASP A 52 -0.19 -18.60 -24.59
N HIS A 53 0.52 -19.65 -24.99
CA HIS A 53 -0.05 -20.95 -25.33
C HIS A 53 0.83 -22.08 -24.79
N ASN A 54 0.24 -22.96 -23.99
CA ASN A 54 0.94 -24.13 -23.48
C ASN A 54 0.48 -25.40 -24.20
N ARG A 55 1.37 -25.97 -25.04
CA ARG A 55 1.10 -27.20 -25.80
C ARG A 55 0.77 -28.40 -24.91
N ALA A 56 1.35 -28.48 -23.70
CA ALA A 56 1.07 -29.57 -22.78
C ALA A 56 -0.38 -29.51 -22.26
N VAL A 57 -0.86 -28.32 -21.92
CA VAL A 57 -2.25 -28.12 -21.49
C VAL A 57 -3.21 -28.45 -22.63
N THR A 58 -2.90 -28.01 -23.85
CA THR A 58 -3.69 -28.33 -25.04
C THR A 58 -3.76 -29.83 -25.29
N ALA A 59 -2.63 -30.54 -25.19
CA ALA A 59 -2.60 -32.00 -25.31
C ALA A 59 -3.44 -32.67 -24.21
N VAL A 60 -3.39 -32.18 -22.97
CA VAL A 60 -4.21 -32.68 -21.86
C VAL A 60 -5.70 -32.47 -22.14
N GLY A 61 -6.10 -31.28 -22.60
CA GLY A 61 -7.50 -30.99 -22.94
C GLY A 61 -8.04 -31.88 -24.07
N TRP A 62 -7.22 -32.19 -25.08
CA TRP A 62 -7.57 -33.16 -26.13
C TRP A 62 -7.60 -34.60 -25.62
N SER A 63 -6.67 -34.98 -24.73
CA SER A 63 -6.63 -36.33 -24.15
C SER A 63 -7.89 -36.63 -23.34
N PHE A 64 -8.39 -35.66 -22.55
CA PHE A 64 -9.65 -35.80 -21.83
C PHE A 64 -10.84 -35.94 -22.79
N GLY A 65 -10.90 -35.15 -23.86
CA GLY A 65 -11.96 -35.26 -24.87
C GLY A 65 -11.96 -36.62 -25.58
N LEU A 66 -10.78 -37.15 -25.92
CA LEU A 66 -10.63 -38.48 -26.53
C LEU A 66 -10.97 -39.61 -25.56
N ILE A 67 -10.55 -39.51 -24.30
CA ILE A 67 -10.88 -40.49 -23.26
C ILE A 67 -12.39 -40.50 -23.02
N ALA A 68 -13.04 -39.33 -22.88
CA ALA A 68 -14.48 -39.22 -22.70
C ALA A 68 -15.25 -39.82 -23.88
N ALA A 69 -14.84 -39.51 -25.12
CA ALA A 69 -15.41 -40.13 -26.32
C ALA A 69 -15.21 -41.65 -26.33
N GLY A 70 -14.01 -42.13 -25.98
CA GLY A 70 -13.69 -43.55 -25.90
C GLY A 70 -14.52 -44.31 -24.88
N VAL A 71 -14.77 -43.73 -23.70
CA VAL A 71 -15.65 -44.30 -22.68
C VAL A 71 -17.09 -44.39 -23.20
N LEU A 72 -17.59 -43.36 -23.89
CA LEU A 72 -18.93 -43.38 -24.47
C LEU A 72 -19.06 -44.41 -25.61
N VAL A 73 -18.04 -44.58 -26.45
CA VAL A 73 -18.01 -45.64 -27.47
C VAL A 73 -17.98 -47.02 -26.81
N ALA A 74 -17.13 -47.22 -25.81
CA ALA A 74 -17.08 -48.49 -25.08
C ALA A 74 -18.43 -48.81 -24.44
N HIS A 75 -19.09 -47.82 -23.83
CA HIS A 75 -20.44 -47.98 -23.29
C HIS A 75 -21.45 -48.35 -24.37
N ALA A 76 -21.43 -47.64 -25.51
CA ALA A 76 -22.32 -47.92 -26.65
C ALA A 76 -22.21 -49.37 -27.13
N LEU A 77 -21.01 -49.96 -27.09
CA LEU A 77 -20.77 -51.35 -27.50
C LEU A 77 -21.21 -52.38 -26.44
N THR A 78 -21.38 -51.97 -25.19
CA THR A 78 -21.79 -52.85 -24.08
C THR A 78 -23.30 -52.83 -23.81
N VAL A 79 -24.03 -51.84 -24.32
CA VAL A 79 -25.49 -51.73 -24.14
C VAL A 79 -26.19 -52.29 -25.37
N GLU A 80 -26.94 -53.39 -25.19
CA GLU A 80 -27.63 -54.10 -26.28
C GLU A 80 -28.77 -53.28 -26.91
N GLU A 81 -29.42 -52.42 -26.11
CA GLU A 81 -30.43 -51.48 -26.60
C GLU A 81 -29.78 -50.12 -26.97
N SER A 82 -30.16 -49.54 -28.10
CA SER A 82 -29.84 -48.15 -28.47
C SER A 82 -28.36 -47.80 -28.80
N ILE A 83 -27.56 -48.76 -29.26
CA ILE A 83 -26.16 -48.58 -29.74
C ILE A 83 -26.00 -47.33 -30.62
N GLY A 84 -26.88 -47.14 -31.60
CA GLY A 84 -26.81 -46.02 -32.54
C GLY A 84 -26.96 -44.64 -31.88
N ALA A 85 -27.79 -44.52 -30.84
CA ALA A 85 -27.97 -43.27 -30.11
C ALA A 85 -26.72 -42.93 -29.28
N TRP A 86 -26.13 -43.93 -28.63
CA TRP A 86 -24.92 -43.76 -27.83
C TRP A 86 -23.68 -43.44 -28.68
N LEU A 87 -23.56 -44.05 -29.87
CA LEU A 87 -22.50 -43.70 -30.82
C LEU A 87 -22.63 -42.26 -31.33
N ALA A 88 -23.84 -41.74 -31.52
CA ALA A 88 -24.03 -40.34 -31.90
C ALA A 88 -23.59 -39.38 -30.78
N VAL A 89 -23.91 -39.70 -29.52
CA VAL A 89 -23.55 -38.90 -28.34
C VAL A 89 -22.05 -38.95 -28.06
N ALA A 90 -21.36 -40.05 -28.37
CA ALA A 90 -19.93 -40.22 -28.10
C ALA A 90 -19.02 -39.17 -28.76
N TRP A 91 -19.47 -38.53 -29.84
CA TRP A 91 -18.71 -37.50 -30.54
C TRP A 91 -18.85 -36.10 -29.93
N LEU A 92 -19.78 -35.88 -29.00
CA LEU A 92 -20.05 -34.57 -28.40
C LEU A 92 -18.81 -33.92 -27.74
N PRO A 93 -17.96 -34.63 -26.97
CA PRO A 93 -16.78 -34.01 -26.35
C PRO A 93 -15.80 -33.45 -27.38
N ILE A 94 -15.59 -34.20 -28.47
CA ILE A 94 -14.69 -33.81 -29.57
C ILE A 94 -15.30 -32.61 -30.32
N ALA A 95 -16.59 -32.68 -30.65
CA ALA A 95 -17.31 -31.60 -31.32
C ALA A 95 -17.31 -30.30 -30.48
N ALA A 96 -17.47 -30.40 -29.16
CA ALA A 96 -17.44 -29.26 -28.25
C ALA A 96 -16.04 -28.61 -28.20
N LYS A 97 -14.95 -29.40 -28.15
CA LYS A 97 -13.58 -28.85 -28.24
C LYS A 97 -13.32 -28.19 -29.59
N ALA A 98 -13.78 -28.80 -30.69
CA ALA A 98 -13.65 -28.23 -32.02
C ALA A 98 -14.42 -26.91 -32.16
N LEU A 99 -15.65 -26.84 -31.67
CA LEU A 99 -16.45 -25.62 -31.66
C LEU A 99 -15.78 -24.51 -30.83
N TRP A 100 -15.18 -24.87 -29.69
CA TRP A 100 -14.41 -23.94 -28.87
C TRP A 100 -13.22 -23.34 -29.63
N LEU A 101 -12.48 -24.16 -30.40
CA LEU A 101 -11.38 -23.68 -31.25
C LEU A 101 -11.87 -22.77 -32.36
N VAL A 102 -12.95 -23.14 -33.05
CA VAL A 102 -13.56 -22.31 -34.10
C VAL A 102 -14.02 -20.97 -33.53
N HIS A 103 -14.61 -20.97 -32.33
CA HIS A 103 -15.01 -19.73 -31.67
C HIS A 103 -13.82 -18.85 -31.33
N GLY A 104 -12.72 -19.41 -30.82
CA GLY A 104 -11.49 -18.67 -30.57
C GLY A 104 -10.86 -18.09 -31.84
N LEU A 105 -10.87 -18.85 -32.95
CA LEU A 105 -10.43 -18.37 -34.26
C LEU A 105 -11.35 -17.25 -34.77
N TRP A 106 -12.66 -17.39 -34.57
CA TRP A 106 -13.63 -16.37 -34.98
C TRP A 106 -13.44 -15.06 -34.20
N GLU A 107 -13.28 -15.12 -32.88
CA GLU A 107 -12.93 -13.96 -32.04
C GLU A 107 -11.63 -13.29 -32.53
N ALA A 108 -10.62 -14.08 -32.91
CA ALA A 108 -9.35 -13.56 -33.44
C ALA A 108 -9.49 -12.93 -34.83
N THR A 109 -10.36 -13.46 -35.69
CA THR A 109 -10.60 -12.90 -37.05
C THR A 109 -11.59 -11.74 -37.06
N ALA A 110 -12.46 -11.62 -36.06
CA ALA A 110 -13.42 -10.52 -35.92
C ALA A 110 -12.72 -9.20 -35.55
N LEU A 111 -11.56 -9.27 -34.89
CA LEU A 111 -10.74 -8.12 -34.52
C LEU A 111 -9.58 -7.96 -35.49
N THR A 112 -9.39 -6.76 -36.04
CA THR A 112 -8.21 -6.51 -36.88
C THR A 112 -6.92 -6.64 -36.05
N PRO A 113 -5.79 -7.08 -36.64
CA PRO A 113 -4.51 -7.17 -35.94
C PRO A 113 -4.10 -5.86 -35.25
N ASN A 114 -4.46 -4.72 -35.85
CA ASN A 114 -4.26 -3.40 -35.27
C ASN A 114 -5.08 -3.19 -33.99
N ALA A 115 -6.35 -3.63 -33.96
CA ALA A 115 -7.19 -3.54 -32.77
C ALA A 115 -6.65 -4.42 -31.63
N LEU A 116 -6.17 -5.63 -31.93
CA LEU A 116 -5.53 -6.50 -30.95
C LEU A 116 -4.22 -5.90 -30.41
N GLY A 117 -3.42 -5.28 -31.29
CA GLY A 117 -2.21 -4.54 -30.89
C GLY A 117 -2.52 -3.37 -29.97
N ALA A 118 -3.55 -2.57 -30.30
CA ALA A 118 -3.99 -1.44 -29.47
C ALA A 118 -4.48 -1.90 -28.09
N ILE A 119 -5.29 -2.96 -28.01
CA ILE A 119 -5.76 -3.52 -26.74
C ILE A 119 -4.58 -4.00 -25.89
N ARG A 120 -3.61 -4.69 -26.48
CA ARG A 120 -2.39 -5.13 -25.77
C ARG A 120 -1.57 -3.94 -25.28
N GLY A 121 -1.44 -2.89 -26.09
CA GLY A 121 -0.77 -1.65 -25.71
C GLY A 121 -1.42 -1.01 -24.48
N ILE A 122 -2.74 -0.81 -24.51
CA ILE A 122 -3.51 -0.24 -23.39
C ILE A 122 -3.35 -1.09 -22.12
N GLN A 123 -3.39 -2.42 -22.24
CA GLN A 123 -3.23 -3.30 -21.10
C GLN A 123 -1.82 -3.26 -20.48
N GLN A 124 -0.78 -3.13 -21.32
CA GLN A 124 0.59 -3.00 -20.82
C GLN A 124 0.81 -1.65 -20.16
N GLU A 125 0.34 -0.56 -20.79
CA GLU A 125 0.44 0.78 -20.23
C GLU A 125 -0.28 0.88 -18.87
N ALA A 126 -1.48 0.30 -18.75
CA ALA A 126 -2.18 0.23 -17.46
C ALA A 126 -1.42 -0.59 -16.39
N ARG A 127 -0.69 -1.65 -16.78
CA ARG A 127 0.16 -2.41 -15.85
C ARG A 127 1.37 -1.61 -15.40
N ASP A 128 2.01 -0.93 -16.33
CA ASP A 128 3.18 -0.11 -16.06
C ASP A 128 2.81 1.08 -15.17
N GLU A 129 1.70 1.75 -15.46
CA GLU A 129 1.17 2.82 -14.61
C GLU A 129 0.86 2.32 -13.20
N ALA A 130 0.22 1.16 -13.06
CA ALA A 130 -0.03 0.55 -11.76
C ALA A 130 1.26 0.17 -11.02
N ALA A 131 2.30 -0.27 -11.72
CA ALA A 131 3.60 -0.57 -11.13
C ALA A 131 4.30 0.72 -10.64
N VAL A 132 4.28 1.78 -11.44
CA VAL A 132 4.82 3.10 -11.07
C VAL A 132 4.07 3.70 -9.89
N ALA A 133 2.73 3.63 -9.87
CA ALA A 133 1.92 4.11 -8.76
C ALA A 133 2.27 3.39 -7.45
N ARG A 134 2.44 2.05 -7.48
CA ARG A 134 2.89 1.28 -6.31
C ARG A 134 4.30 1.69 -5.86
N ALA A 135 5.22 1.88 -6.80
CA ALA A 135 6.58 2.31 -6.49
C ALA A 135 6.60 3.70 -5.82
N ARG A 136 5.79 4.63 -6.33
CA ARG A 136 5.64 5.98 -5.76
C ARG A 136 5.06 5.94 -4.35
N LEU A 137 3.95 5.22 -4.14
CA LEU A 137 3.34 5.04 -2.82
C LEU A 137 4.33 4.43 -1.82
N ARG A 138 5.16 3.47 -2.27
CA ARG A 138 6.20 2.87 -1.41
C ARG A 138 7.29 3.88 -1.04
N ALA A 139 7.73 4.71 -1.99
CA ALA A 139 8.71 5.77 -1.73
C ALA A 139 8.18 6.81 -0.72
N GLU A 140 6.93 7.25 -0.89
CA GLU A 140 6.26 8.18 0.02
C GLU A 140 6.13 7.56 1.44
N ALA A 141 5.70 6.30 1.54
CA ALA A 141 5.61 5.59 2.81
C ALA A 141 6.97 5.48 3.53
N THR A 142 8.05 5.13 2.83
CA THR A 142 9.40 5.04 3.42
C THR A 142 9.92 6.40 3.91
N THR A 143 9.54 7.47 3.22
CA THR A 143 9.91 8.84 3.61
C THR A 143 9.20 9.25 4.89
N GLU A 144 7.89 8.98 4.99
CA GLU A 144 7.11 9.27 6.20
C GLU A 144 7.55 8.42 7.40
N GLU A 145 7.90 7.15 7.20
CA GLU A 145 8.47 6.31 8.26
C GLU A 145 9.78 6.89 8.81
N THR A 146 10.67 7.35 7.92
CA THR A 146 11.93 7.99 8.30
C THR A 146 11.66 9.29 9.08
N ARG A 147 10.70 10.09 8.63
CA ARG A 147 10.29 11.34 9.29
C ARG A 147 9.73 11.07 10.69
N LEU A 148 8.80 10.12 10.83
CA LEU A 148 8.23 9.75 12.12
C LEU A 148 9.32 9.25 13.07
N THR A 149 10.23 8.40 12.61
CA THR A 149 11.36 7.92 13.40
C THR A 149 12.23 9.07 13.89
N ALA A 150 12.56 10.03 13.02
CA ALA A 150 13.35 11.21 13.38
C ALA A 150 12.65 12.09 14.44
N VAL A 151 11.34 12.32 14.29
CA VAL A 151 10.52 13.08 15.25
C VAL A 151 10.44 12.36 16.59
N THR A 152 10.20 11.05 16.60
CA THR A 152 10.16 10.25 17.83
C THR A 152 11.50 10.26 18.55
N GLN A 153 12.62 10.12 17.83
CA GLN A 153 13.96 10.22 18.43
C GLN A 153 14.25 11.62 18.98
N ALA A 154 13.82 12.68 18.29
CA ALA A 154 13.93 14.05 18.80
C ALA A 154 13.10 14.23 20.08
N GLY A 155 11.85 13.77 20.10
CA GLY A 155 10.99 13.78 21.28
C GLY A 155 11.60 13.02 22.46
N ALA A 156 12.17 11.84 22.20
CA ALA A 156 12.86 11.04 23.22
C ALA A 156 14.13 11.72 23.77
N ARG A 157 14.81 12.56 22.98
CA ARG A 157 15.92 13.39 23.46
C ARG A 157 15.41 14.52 24.36
N VAL A 158 14.35 15.22 23.95
CA VAL A 158 13.73 16.30 24.74
C VAL A 158 13.22 15.77 26.08
N ALA A 159 12.48 14.66 26.08
CA ALA A 159 11.96 14.04 27.29
C ALA A 159 13.08 13.64 28.27
N ARG A 160 14.20 13.11 27.76
CA ARG A 160 15.39 12.80 28.59
C ARG A 160 16.01 14.04 29.21
N VAL A 161 16.13 15.13 28.46
CA VAL A 161 16.65 16.39 28.99
C VAL A 161 15.72 16.93 30.07
N GLN A 162 14.40 16.96 29.84
CA GLN A 162 13.42 17.39 30.83
C GLN A 162 13.49 16.55 32.11
N ALA A 163 13.58 15.22 31.99
CA ALA A 163 13.72 14.33 33.13
C ALA A 163 15.02 14.60 33.93
N LYS A 164 16.14 14.81 33.24
CA LYS A 164 17.42 15.13 33.88
C LYS A 164 17.41 16.49 34.57
N THR A 165 16.76 17.49 33.96
CA THR A 165 16.57 18.81 34.56
C THR A 165 15.68 18.72 35.80
N ALA A 166 14.56 18.02 35.72
CA ALA A 166 13.66 17.80 36.86
C ALA A 166 14.38 17.08 38.02
N GLN A 167 15.20 16.06 37.73
CA GLN A 167 16.00 15.37 38.73
C GLN A 167 17.04 16.30 39.37
N THR A 168 17.69 17.15 38.58
CA THR A 168 18.68 18.12 39.07
C THR A 168 18.03 19.16 39.96
N LEU A 169 16.90 19.72 39.53
CA LEU A 169 16.12 20.69 40.31
C LEU A 169 15.61 20.07 41.62
N SER A 170 15.08 18.84 41.58
CA SER A 170 14.66 18.10 42.77
C SER A 170 15.81 17.88 43.75
N ARG A 171 17.00 17.52 43.26
CA ARG A 171 18.19 17.37 44.10
C ARG A 171 18.59 18.70 44.75
N VAL A 172 18.68 19.77 43.96
CA VAL A 172 19.00 21.11 44.47
C VAL A 172 17.98 21.55 45.52
N TRP A 173 16.70 21.30 45.27
CA TRP A 173 15.64 21.58 46.24
C TRP A 173 15.82 20.79 47.53
N SER A 174 16.07 19.48 47.45
CA SER A 174 16.31 18.63 48.62
C SER A 174 17.51 19.09 49.45
N THR A 175 18.60 19.53 48.79
CA THR A 175 19.76 20.10 49.50
C THR A 175 19.44 21.43 50.15
N LEU A 176 18.57 22.24 49.55
CA LEU A 176 18.18 23.53 50.10
C LEU A 176 17.23 23.37 51.31
N GLU A 177 16.30 22.41 51.25
CA GLU A 177 15.46 22.05 52.39
C GLU A 177 16.30 21.47 53.53
N ALA A 178 17.23 20.55 53.25
CA ALA A 178 18.13 20.02 54.26
C ALA A 178 18.99 21.10 54.93
N ALA A 179 19.47 22.09 54.14
CA ALA A 179 20.18 23.25 54.68
C ALA A 179 19.27 24.16 55.54
N ARG A 180 17.98 24.24 55.23
CA ARG A 180 16.99 25.00 56.00
C ARG A 180 16.65 24.32 57.34
N GLU A 181 16.52 23.00 57.34
CA GLU A 181 16.23 22.20 58.55
C GLU A 181 17.47 21.97 59.44
N GLY A 182 18.67 22.17 58.90
CA GLY A 182 19.93 22.01 59.63
C GLY A 182 20.16 23.04 60.74
N GLU A 183 20.51 22.57 61.95
CA GLU A 183 20.77 23.42 63.11
C GLU A 183 21.91 24.42 62.92
N ASP A 184 22.96 24.07 62.17
CA ASP A 184 24.15 24.92 61.96
C ASP A 184 23.84 26.19 61.15
N THR A 185 22.96 26.08 60.16
CA THR A 185 22.53 27.20 59.31
C THR A 185 21.63 28.17 60.08
N GLY A 186 20.73 27.63 60.92
CA GLY A 186 19.95 28.42 61.87
C GLY A 186 20.85 29.16 62.87
N ARG A 187 21.88 28.49 63.39
CA ARG A 187 22.89 29.09 64.28
C ARG A 187 23.66 30.22 63.59
N ALA A 188 24.15 30.01 62.37
CA ALA A 188 24.88 31.03 61.61
C ALA A 188 24.01 32.28 61.33
N LEU A 189 22.77 32.10 60.90
CA LEU A 189 21.85 33.22 60.65
C LEU A 189 21.45 33.95 61.94
N SER A 190 21.25 33.24 63.06
CA SER A 190 20.93 33.85 64.36
C SER A 190 22.09 34.68 64.93
N SER A 191 23.34 34.24 64.73
CA SER A 191 24.53 34.96 65.21
C SER A 191 24.72 36.33 64.57
N VAL A 192 24.26 36.50 63.31
CA VAL A 192 24.32 37.77 62.58
C VAL A 192 23.13 38.67 62.92
N THR A 193 21.94 38.09 63.09
CA THR A 193 20.68 38.84 63.30
C THR A 193 20.47 39.29 64.75
N HIS A 194 20.94 38.53 65.75
CA HIS A 194 20.83 38.90 67.17
C HIS A 194 21.49 40.25 67.49
N ARG A 195 22.52 40.65 66.74
CA ARG A 195 23.20 41.95 66.92
C ARG A 195 22.42 43.15 66.37
N VAL A 196 21.47 42.93 65.46
CA VAL A 196 20.79 43.99 64.69
C VAL A 196 19.31 44.11 65.08
N THR A 197 18.66 43.00 65.42
CA THR A 197 17.27 42.94 65.90
C THR A 197 17.12 41.81 66.94
N PRO A 198 17.27 42.10 68.24
CA PRO A 198 16.95 41.12 69.28
C PRO A 198 15.44 40.84 69.26
N ASP A 199 15.04 39.57 69.43
CA ASP A 199 13.67 39.01 69.31
C ASP A 199 13.13 38.62 67.92
N VAL A 200 13.88 38.77 66.82
CA VAL A 200 13.44 38.25 65.51
C VAL A 200 14.19 36.97 65.13
N MET A 201 13.48 35.83 65.03
CA MET A 201 14.05 34.63 64.43
C MET A 201 14.19 34.80 62.91
N PRO A 202 15.39 34.62 62.33
CA PRO A 202 15.56 34.68 60.89
C PRO A 202 14.83 33.50 60.24
N ARG A 203 13.77 33.81 59.48
CA ARG A 203 13.05 32.83 58.65
C ARG A 203 13.29 33.19 57.20
N TRP A 204 14.04 32.37 56.49
CA TRP A 204 14.10 32.44 55.04
C TRP A 204 13.11 31.42 54.47
N ASN A 205 12.20 31.88 53.60
CA ASN A 205 11.19 31.06 52.97
C ASN A 205 11.68 30.60 51.60
N LEU A 206 11.49 29.32 51.32
CA LEU A 206 11.70 28.74 50.01
C LEU A 206 10.70 29.33 48.99
N PRO A 207 11.15 29.67 47.77
CA PRO A 207 10.24 30.18 46.73
C PRO A 207 9.29 29.06 46.27
N VAL A 208 8.00 29.22 46.52
CA VAL A 208 6.98 28.27 46.05
C VAL A 208 6.87 28.37 44.53
N TRP A 209 7.21 27.29 43.82
CA TRP A 209 7.01 27.21 42.38
C TRP A 209 5.50 27.14 42.10
N GLY A 210 4.93 28.22 41.56
CA GLY A 210 3.54 28.28 41.13
C GLY A 210 3.30 27.51 39.81
N PRO A 211 2.04 27.36 39.37
CA PRO A 211 1.72 26.74 38.09
C PRO A 211 2.48 27.43 36.96
N THR A 212 3.25 26.65 36.19
CA THR A 212 4.03 27.16 35.06
C THR A 212 3.08 27.57 33.94
N GLU A 213 3.09 28.85 33.55
CA GLU A 213 2.49 29.26 32.28
C GLU A 213 3.22 28.56 31.13
N PRO A 214 2.50 27.89 30.21
CA PRO A 214 3.10 27.35 29.01
C PRO A 214 3.66 28.52 28.20
N VAL A 215 4.98 28.58 28.06
CA VAL A 215 5.64 29.52 27.15
C VAL A 215 5.10 29.23 25.75
N SER A 216 4.45 30.23 25.15
CA SER A 216 3.91 30.14 23.79
C SER A 216 4.96 29.56 22.85
N ALA A 217 4.61 28.48 22.17
CA ALA A 217 5.41 27.95 21.08
C ALA A 217 5.76 29.12 20.16
N PHE A 218 7.05 29.25 19.78
CA PHE A 218 7.52 30.26 18.83
C PHE A 218 6.50 30.38 17.71
N THR A 219 5.86 31.53 17.60
CA THR A 219 4.99 31.86 16.47
C THR A 219 5.87 31.78 15.25
N LEU A 220 5.79 30.67 14.53
CA LEU A 220 6.29 30.57 13.17
C LEU A 220 5.65 31.74 12.45
N ALA A 221 6.45 32.75 12.09
CA ALA A 221 6.00 33.79 11.18
C ALA A 221 5.31 33.08 10.00
N PRO A 222 4.16 33.58 9.53
CA PRO A 222 3.40 32.91 8.48
C PRO A 222 4.36 32.56 7.34
N ALA A 223 4.50 31.27 7.07
CA ALA A 223 5.42 30.80 6.06
C ALA A 223 4.96 31.39 4.72
N LEU A 224 5.86 32.10 4.03
CA LEU A 224 5.62 32.64 2.69
C LEU A 224 4.91 31.57 1.84
N THR A 225 3.80 31.94 1.23
CA THR A 225 3.10 31.09 0.26
C THR A 225 4.02 30.85 -0.95
N ASP A 226 3.75 29.80 -1.74
CA ASP A 226 4.58 29.53 -2.93
C ASP A 226 4.54 30.69 -3.94
N ALA A 227 3.41 31.39 -4.06
CA ALA A 227 3.27 32.56 -4.93
C ALA A 227 4.10 33.76 -4.43
N GLU A 228 4.08 34.03 -3.12
CA GLU A 228 4.91 35.08 -2.52
C GLU A 228 6.41 34.73 -2.64
N LEU A 229 6.76 33.45 -2.45
CA LEU A 229 8.13 32.98 -2.61
C LEU A 229 8.62 33.15 -4.06
N ASP A 230 7.79 32.84 -5.04
CA ASP A 230 8.12 32.99 -6.46
C ASP A 230 8.33 34.46 -6.84
N ALA A 231 7.43 35.35 -6.40
CA ALA A 231 7.55 36.79 -6.65
C ALA A 231 8.84 37.37 -6.05
N LEU A 232 9.17 36.98 -4.82
CA LEU A 232 10.35 37.48 -4.10
C LEU A 232 11.66 36.93 -4.70
N VAL A 233 11.65 35.69 -5.19
CA VAL A 233 12.79 35.09 -5.91
C VAL A 233 13.00 35.78 -7.26
N ASP A 234 11.93 36.10 -8.00
CA ASP A 234 12.00 36.81 -9.29
C ASP A 234 12.53 38.24 -9.13
N GLU A 235 12.01 38.95 -8.13
CA GLU A 235 12.46 40.30 -7.79
C GLU A 235 13.96 40.32 -7.47
N ILE A 236 14.42 39.45 -6.58
CA ILE A 236 15.85 39.39 -6.21
C ILE A 236 16.71 39.03 -7.42
N ARG A 237 16.28 38.08 -8.26
CA ARG A 237 17.04 37.62 -9.44
C ARG A 237 17.26 38.74 -10.45
N ASN A 238 16.23 39.53 -10.72
CA ASN A 238 16.22 40.55 -11.77
C ASN A 238 16.65 41.95 -11.28
N ASN A 239 17.04 42.08 -10.01
CA ASN A 239 17.47 43.35 -9.43
C ASN A 239 18.83 43.85 -9.96
N GLU A 240 19.63 42.95 -10.55
CA GLU A 240 20.91 43.30 -11.17
C GLU A 240 21.00 42.74 -12.61
N VAL A 241 21.71 43.45 -13.47
CA VAL A 241 22.05 43.00 -14.82
C VAL A 241 23.57 42.78 -14.86
N PRO A 242 24.05 41.55 -15.13
CA PRO A 242 23.29 40.33 -15.45
C PRO A 242 22.58 39.69 -14.24
N ALA A 243 21.54 38.90 -14.51
CA ALA A 243 20.75 38.23 -13.47
C ALA A 243 21.61 37.36 -12.55
N LEU A 244 21.32 37.42 -11.25
CA LEU A 244 22.10 36.75 -10.19
C LEU A 244 22.13 35.22 -10.37
N SER A 245 23.19 34.57 -9.89
CA SER A 245 23.20 33.11 -9.77
C SER A 245 22.33 32.63 -8.60
N TYR A 246 21.89 31.37 -8.62
CA TYR A 246 21.11 30.77 -7.53
C TYR A 246 21.76 30.96 -6.14
N ARG A 247 23.08 30.81 -6.06
CA ARG A 247 23.83 30.91 -4.80
C ARG A 247 23.79 32.33 -4.23
N GLU A 248 23.91 33.33 -5.10
CA GLU A 248 23.85 34.74 -4.71
C GLU A 248 22.44 35.15 -4.31
N MET A 249 21.43 34.74 -5.10
CA MET A 249 20.02 34.93 -4.76
C MET A 249 19.70 34.33 -3.39
N ALA A 250 20.07 33.06 -3.15
CA ALA A 250 19.78 32.38 -1.88
C ALA A 250 20.49 33.02 -0.68
N THR A 251 21.63 33.66 -0.90
CA THR A 251 22.35 34.41 0.15
C THR A 251 21.63 35.71 0.46
N ARG A 252 21.21 36.47 -0.57
CA ARG A 252 20.46 37.73 -0.40
C ARG A 252 19.07 37.50 0.21
N PHE A 253 18.37 36.45 -0.21
CA PHE A 253 17.09 36.04 0.36
C PHE A 253 17.17 35.83 1.88
N ARG A 254 18.23 35.15 2.36
CA ARG A 254 18.45 34.94 3.80
C ARG A 254 18.94 36.21 4.51
N ALA A 255 19.79 37.01 3.85
CA ALA A 255 20.26 38.27 4.40
C ALA A 255 19.12 39.29 4.61
N ALA A 256 18.08 39.23 3.76
CA ALA A 256 16.85 40.01 3.92
C ALA A 256 15.91 39.49 5.03
N GLY A 257 16.31 38.45 5.77
CA GLY A 257 15.56 37.91 6.90
C GLY A 257 14.45 36.93 6.52
N HIS A 258 14.34 36.55 5.24
CA HIS A 258 13.38 35.54 4.80
C HIS A 258 13.87 34.12 5.12
N SER A 259 12.93 33.26 5.50
CA SER A 259 13.21 31.84 5.78
C SER A 259 12.33 30.94 4.92
N ALA A 260 12.97 30.01 4.21
CA ALA A 260 12.31 28.97 3.43
C ALA A 260 13.20 27.72 3.44
N SER A 261 12.59 26.53 3.40
CA SER A 261 13.34 25.29 3.23
C SER A 261 14.08 25.30 1.88
N GLU A 262 15.30 24.75 1.84
CA GLU A 262 16.12 24.67 0.63
C GLU A 262 15.37 24.02 -0.56
N VAL A 263 14.52 23.03 -0.29
CA VAL A 263 13.69 22.36 -1.31
C VAL A 263 12.70 23.34 -1.95
N ARG A 264 11.97 24.11 -1.15
CA ARG A 264 11.01 25.12 -1.63
C ARG A 264 11.72 26.25 -2.38
N LEU A 265 12.86 26.73 -1.87
CA LEU A 265 13.63 27.80 -2.51
C LEU A 265 14.17 27.36 -3.89
N ARG A 266 14.65 26.12 -4.03
CA ARG A 266 15.05 25.57 -5.34
C ARG A 266 13.88 25.35 -6.27
N ALA A 267 12.73 24.93 -5.76
CA ALA A 267 11.52 24.76 -6.57
C ALA A 267 11.05 26.11 -7.13
N ALA A 268 11.01 27.16 -6.29
CA ALA A 268 10.70 28.53 -6.71
C ALA A 268 11.69 29.04 -7.75
N TRP A 269 12.99 28.89 -7.51
CA TRP A 269 14.03 29.24 -8.48
C TRP A 269 13.80 28.59 -9.85
N LYS A 270 13.43 27.30 -9.89
CA LYS A 270 13.15 26.61 -11.16
C LYS A 270 11.87 27.06 -11.86
N ARG A 271 10.87 27.52 -11.12
CA ARG A 271 9.62 28.04 -11.70
C ARG A 271 9.80 29.41 -12.33
N VAL A 272 10.69 30.21 -11.75
CA VAL A 272 11.01 31.57 -12.16
C VAL A 272 12.13 31.61 -13.21
N ALA A 273 13.05 30.65 -13.18
CA ALA A 273 14.21 30.52 -14.07
C ALA A 273 13.86 30.53 -15.56
#